data_AF-A0A2N4YR11-F1
#
_entry.id   AF-A0A2N4YR11-F1
#
_cell.length_a   1.000
_cell.length_b   1.000
_cell.length_c   1.000
_cell.angle_alpha   90.00
_cell.angle_beta   90.00
_cell.angle_gamma   90.00
#
_symmetry.space_group_name_H-M   'P 1'
#
loop_
_entity.id
_entity.type
_entity.pdbx_description
1 polymer ?
#
loop_
_entity_poly.entity_id
_entity_poly.type
_entity_poly.pdbx_seq_one_letter_code
_entity_poly.pdbx_strand_id
1 'polypeptide(L)' 'DLINKGLIDAVAFGRDYIANPDLVARLQKKAALNPQRPETFYGGGAEGYTDYPTL' A
#
# COMPACT_ATOMS: atom_id res chain seq x y z
N ASP A 1 7.66 7.66 14.21
CA ASP A 1 8.49 8.75 14.74
C ASP A 1 7.74 10.08 14.79
N LEU A 2 7.36 10.66 13.64
CA LEU A 2 6.68 11.97 13.58
C LEU A 2 5.39 12.07 14.42
N ILE A 3 4.55 11.03 14.43
CA ILE A 3 3.35 10.96 15.28
C ILE A 3 3.73 11.04 16.78
N ASN A 4 4.74 10.27 17.21
CA ASN A 4 5.19 10.28 18.62
C ASN A 4 5.78 11.62 19.04
N LYS A 5 6.28 12.42 18.08
CA LYS A 5 6.79 13.78 18.30
C LYS A 5 5.68 14.84 18.29
N GLY A 6 4.43 14.48 18.01
CA GLY A 6 3.30 15.41 17.94
C GLY A 6 3.34 16.35 16.73
N LEU A 7 4.05 15.98 15.65
CA LEU A 7 4.19 16.83 14.47
C LEU A 7 3.09 16.58 13.41
N ILE A 8 2.50 15.40 13.43
CA ILE A 8 1.42 14.96 12.53
C ILE A 8 0.50 13.99 13.26
N ASP A 9 -0.74 13.88 12.80
CA ASP A 9 -1.74 12.95 13.35
C ASP A 9 -1.90 11.67 12.53
N ALA A 10 -1.57 11.72 11.23
CA ALA A 10 -1.81 10.62 10.30
C ALA A 10 -0.81 10.62 9.14
N VAL A 11 -0.77 9.50 8.40
CA VAL A 11 0.02 9.32 7.18
C VAL A 11 -0.87 8.70 6.10
N ALA A 12 -0.77 9.22 4.88
CA ALA A 12 -1.41 8.64 3.70
C ALA A 12 -0.34 7.96 2.82
N PHE A 13 -0.57 6.69 2.48
CA PHE A 13 0.29 5.93 1.58
C PHE A 13 -0.41 5.79 0.22
N GLY A 14 0.28 6.15 -0.86
CA GLY A 14 -0.24 5.99 -2.23
C GLY A 14 0.16 4.65 -2.84
N ARG A 15 1.41 4.56 -3.33
CA ARG A 15 1.93 3.39 -4.07
C ARG A 15 1.89 2.08 -3.28
N ASP A 16 2.09 2.13 -1.96
CA ASP A 16 1.97 0.93 -1.14
C ASP A 16 0.52 0.45 -1.05
N TYR A 17 -0.46 1.36 -1.06
CA TYR A 17 -1.87 0.99 -1.11
C TYR A 17 -2.29 0.47 -2.49
N ILE A 18 -1.72 1.00 -3.58
CA ILE A 18 -1.95 0.45 -4.94
C ILE A 18 -1.63 -1.04 -4.95
N ALA A 19 -0.49 -1.44 -4.39
CA ALA A 19 -0.04 -2.84 -4.43
C ALA A 19 -0.56 -3.73 -3.30
N ASN A 20 -1.15 -3.16 -2.24
CA ASN A 20 -1.53 -3.90 -1.03
C ASN A 20 -2.94 -3.50 -0.58
N PRO A 21 -4.00 -4.19 -1.03
CA PRO A 21 -5.37 -3.88 -0.59
C PRO A 21 -5.56 -4.08 0.92
N ASP A 22 -4.75 -4.94 1.54
CA ASP A 22 -4.72 -5.24 2.97
C ASP A 22 -3.54 -4.57 3.71
N LEU A 23 -3.08 -3.40 3.24
CA LEU A 23 -1.91 -2.70 3.78
C LEU A 23 -1.93 -2.56 5.31
N VAL A 24 -3.09 -2.25 5.90
CA VAL A 24 -3.25 -2.15 7.36
C VAL A 24 -2.86 -3.46 8.06
N ALA A 25 -3.38 -4.60 7.58
CA ALA A 25 -3.10 -5.90 8.17
C ALA A 25 -1.61 -6.27 8.03
N ARG A 26 -0.99 -5.94 6.89
CA ARG A 26 0.46 -6.16 6.67
C ARG A 26 1.31 -5.34 7.62
N LEU A 27 1.02 -4.04 7.77
CA LEU A 27 1.73 -3.16 8.71
C LEU A 27 1.58 -3.65 10.15
N GLN A 28 0.37 -4.07 10.56
CA GLN A 28 0.12 -4.61 11.90
C GLN A 28 0.89 -5.91 12.17
N LYS A 29 0.94 -6.82 11.18
CA LYS A 29 1.65 -8.11 11.29
C LYS A 29 3.15 -8.02 10.97
N LYS A 30 3.65 -6.86 10.56
CA LYS A 30 5.00 -6.68 10.00
C LYS A 30 5.29 -7.64 8.84
N ALA A 31 4.27 -7.91 8.02
CA ALA A 31 4.38 -8.79 6.87
C ALA A 31 5.08 -8.08 5.70
N ALA A 32 5.63 -8.86 4.77
CA ALA A 32 6.14 -8.32 3.52
C ALA A 32 5.03 -7.66 2.69
N LEU A 33 5.37 -6.58 1.99
CA LEU A 33 4.48 -5.94 1.03
C LEU A 33 4.62 -6.62 -0.34
N ASN A 34 3.56 -6.62 -1.12
CA ASN A 34 3.60 -7.03 -2.51
C ASN A 34 4.53 -6.08 -3.31
N PRO A 35 5.28 -6.59 -4.31
CA PRO A 35 6.05 -5.75 -5.21
C PRO A 35 5.11 -4.87 -6.05
N GLN A 36 5.47 -3.61 -6.22
CA GLN A 36 4.72 -2.67 -7.06
C GLN A 36 4.99 -2.94 -8.55
N ARG A 37 3.98 -2.72 -9.41
CA ARG A 37 4.10 -2.73 -10.88
C ARG A 37 3.76 -1.35 -11.48
N PRO A 38 4.69 -0.37 -11.46
CA PRO A 38 4.42 1.02 -11.88
C PRO A 38 3.92 1.17 -13.32
N GLU A 39 4.32 0.25 -14.20
CA GLU A 39 3.90 0.16 -15.60
C GLU A 39 2.38 -0.02 -15.76
N THR A 40 1.68 -0.45 -14.71
CA THR A 40 0.22 -0.66 -14.71
C THR A 40 -0.56 0.37 -13.90
N PHE A 41 0.07 1.43 -13.38
CA PHE A 41 -0.62 2.38 -12.50
C PHE A 41 -1.69 3.24 -13.20
N TYR A 42 -1.56 3.47 -14.51
CA TYR A 42 -2.43 4.36 -15.26
C TYR A 42 -2.84 3.73 -16.59
N GLY A 43 -4.14 3.76 -16.90
CA GLY A 43 -4.69 3.09 -18.08
C GLY A 43 -4.83 1.58 -17.87
N GLY A 44 -5.02 0.82 -18.96
CA GLY A 44 -5.14 -0.63 -18.89
C GLY A 44 -6.50 -1.13 -18.39
N GLY A 45 -6.49 -2.14 -17.52
CA GLY A 45 -7.68 -2.85 -17.03
C GLY A 45 -7.49 -3.42 -15.63
N ALA A 46 -7.94 -4.66 -15.40
CA ALA A 46 -7.88 -5.28 -14.08
C ALA A 46 -6.45 -5.59 -13.59
N GLU A 47 -5.54 -5.88 -14.53
CA GLU A 47 -4.13 -6.19 -14.28
C GLU A 47 -3.41 -5.00 -13.66
N GLY A 48 -2.81 -5.21 -12.49
CA GLY A 48 -2.14 -4.14 -11.74
C GLY A 48 -3.07 -3.16 -11.05
N TYR A 49 -4.38 -3.43 -11.02
CA TYR A 49 -5.38 -2.60 -10.36
C TYR A 49 -6.18 -3.35 -9.29
N THR A 50 -6.77 -4.50 -9.64
CA THR A 50 -7.63 -5.29 -8.74
C THR A 50 -7.08 -6.67 -8.41
N ASP A 51 -5.94 -7.05 -9.01
CA ASP A 51 -5.35 -8.39 -8.95
C ASP A 51 -4.16 -8.51 -7.97
N TYR A 52 -3.90 -7.49 -7.15
CA TYR A 52 -2.93 -7.60 -6.06
C TYR A 52 -3.48 -8.49 -4.94
N PRO A 53 -2.77 -9.57 -4.54
CA PRO A 53 -3.27 -10.51 -3.55
C PRO A 53 -3.22 -9.96 -2.12
N THR A 54 -4.16 -10.39 -1.28
CA THR A 54 -4.08 -10.23 0.19
C THR A 54 -3.21 -11.33 0.81
N LEU A 55 -2.83 -11.16 2.08
CA LEU A 55 -2.26 -12.23 2.91
C LEU A 55 -3.21 -13.41 3.10
#